data_AF-A0ABD2MVD8-F1
#
_entry.id   AF-A0ABD2MVD8-F1
#
_cell.length_a   1.000
_cell.length_b   1.000
_cell.length_c   1.000
_cell.angle_alpha   90.00
_cell.angle_beta   90.00
_cell.angle_gamma   90.00
#
_symmetry.space_group_name_H-M   'P 1'
#
loop_
_entity.id
_entity.type
_entity.pdbx_description
1 polymer ?
#
loop_
_entity_poly.entity_id
_entity_poly.type
_entity_poly.pdbx_seq_one_letter_code
_entity_poly.pdbx_strand_id
1 'polypeptide(L)'
;MIHWYTRKRPSLGQRTIIDNVIKKQLSKLKINDCRVKRGTNCGSVHRLVAAKLVVPYQTSRSGTRTALVPEEQGTSISEDERKIYHLNLLQQESVKHLYQRRLDSALAEAPPSEDIEE
;
A
#
# COMPACT_ATOMS: atom_id res chain seq x y z
N MET A 1 -0.22 -5.26 -30.71
CA MET A 1 0.99 -5.98 -31.16
C MET A 1 1.85 -6.30 -29.94
N ILE A 2 2.17 -7.58 -29.73
CA ILE A 2 3.07 -8.04 -28.65
C ILE A 2 4.46 -8.26 -29.24
N HIS A 3 5.49 -8.00 -28.45
CA HIS A 3 6.87 -8.06 -28.86
C HIS A 3 7.66 -9.06 -28.02
N TRP A 4 8.63 -9.74 -28.64
CA TRP A 4 9.43 -10.79 -27.98
C TRP A 4 10.81 -10.30 -27.51
N TYR A 5 11.19 -9.07 -27.85
CA TYR A 5 12.49 -8.47 -27.53
C TYR A 5 12.30 -7.09 -26.95
N THR A 6 13.19 -6.67 -26.05
CA THR A 6 13.11 -5.38 -25.37
C THR A 6 14.04 -4.33 -25.98
N ARG A 7 15.05 -4.74 -26.76
CA ARG A 7 15.93 -3.82 -27.49
C ARG A 7 16.15 -4.28 -28.93
N LYS A 8 16.24 -3.32 -29.86
CA LYS A 8 16.66 -3.53 -31.25
C LYS A 8 17.88 -2.68 -31.56
N ARG A 9 18.93 -3.24 -32.15
CA ARG A 9 20.07 -2.48 -32.68
C ARG A 9 20.07 -2.61 -34.21
N PRO A 10 19.44 -1.66 -34.95
CA PRO A 10 19.31 -1.77 -36.40
C PRO A 10 20.65 -1.87 -37.12
N SER A 11 21.65 -1.10 -36.68
CA SER A 11 23.01 -1.09 -37.25
C SER A 11 23.73 -2.45 -37.18
N LEU A 12 23.36 -3.30 -36.24
CA LEU A 12 23.95 -4.64 -36.05
C LEU A 12 22.96 -5.77 -36.39
N GLY A 13 21.73 -5.45 -36.83
CA GLY A 13 20.67 -6.43 -37.04
C GLY A 13 20.20 -7.18 -35.77
N GLN A 14 20.63 -6.75 -34.57
CA GLN A 14 20.44 -7.51 -33.33
C GLN A 14 19.13 -7.17 -32.61
N ARG A 15 18.59 -8.17 -31.90
CA ARG A 15 17.43 -8.06 -31.01
C ARG A 15 17.76 -8.77 -29.71
N THR A 16 17.54 -8.11 -28.57
CA THR A 16 17.89 -8.66 -27.25
C THR A 16 16.79 -8.42 -26.22
N ILE A 17 16.78 -9.25 -25.18
CA ILE A 17 15.94 -9.12 -23.99
C ILE A 17 16.86 -8.71 -22.84
N ILE A 18 16.78 -7.44 -22.44
CA ILE A 18 17.65 -6.87 -21.39
C ILE A 18 16.86 -6.11 -20.33
N ASP A 19 15.59 -5.81 -20.60
CA ASP A 19 14.70 -5.13 -19.68
C ASP A 19 13.78 -6.17 -19.04
N ASN A 20 13.78 -6.26 -17.70
CA ASN A 20 13.08 -7.31 -16.96
C ASN A 20 12.24 -6.73 -15.83
N VAL A 21 11.18 -7.44 -15.44
CA VAL A 21 10.39 -7.15 -14.23
C VAL A 21 10.73 -8.21 -13.19
N ILE A 22 11.34 -7.81 -12.09
CA ILE A 22 11.78 -8.70 -11.01
C ILE A 22 10.96 -8.40 -9.77
N LYS A 23 10.48 -9.44 -9.08
CA LYS A 23 9.80 -9.33 -7.79
C LYS A 23 10.56 -10.08 -6.71
N LYS A 24 10.45 -9.63 -5.46
CA LYS A 24 10.92 -10.39 -4.30
C LYS A 24 10.10 -11.68 -4.16
N GLN A 25 10.75 -12.80 -3.88
CA GLN A 25 10.10 -14.11 -3.74
C GLN A 25 9.04 -14.12 -2.61
N LEU A 26 9.35 -13.47 -1.49
CA LEU A 26 8.46 -13.38 -0.33
C LEU A 26 7.37 -12.29 -0.46
N SER A 27 7.31 -11.57 -1.58
CA SER A 27 6.30 -10.53 -1.75
C SER A 27 4.91 -11.15 -1.99
N LYS A 28 3.90 -10.63 -1.29
CA LYS A 28 2.49 -10.95 -1.54
C LYS A 28 1.97 -10.38 -2.89
N LEU A 29 2.76 -9.55 -3.57
CA LEU A 29 2.42 -9.00 -4.88
C LEU A 29 2.41 -10.10 -5.96
N LYS A 30 1.32 -10.17 -6.71
CA LYS A 30 1.20 -11.09 -7.86
C LYS A 30 1.31 -10.30 -9.16
N ILE A 31 2.18 -10.76 -10.07
CA ILE A 31 2.24 -10.28 -11.44
C ILE A 31 1.17 -11.07 -12.21
N ASN A 32 0.17 -10.39 -12.74
CA ASN A 32 -0.93 -11.00 -13.48
C ASN A 32 -0.61 -11.10 -14.99
N ASP A 33 0.09 -10.10 -15.53
CA ASP A 33 0.49 -10.04 -16.93
C ASP A 33 1.81 -9.28 -17.05
N CYS A 34 2.66 -9.69 -17.99
CA CYS A 34 3.88 -8.99 -18.35
C CYS A 34 4.05 -9.06 -19.86
N ARG A 35 4.11 -7.91 -20.53
CA ARG A 35 4.20 -7.84 -21.99
C ARG A 35 5.14 -6.74 -22.42
N VAL A 36 5.86 -7.01 -23.51
CA VAL A 36 6.60 -5.98 -24.22
C VAL A 36 5.67 -5.32 -25.24
N LYS A 37 5.55 -3.99 -25.14
CA LYS A 37 4.71 -3.15 -25.98
C LYS A 37 5.58 -2.17 -26.78
N ARG A 38 5.00 -1.58 -27.82
CA ARG A 38 5.59 -0.41 -28.47
C ARG A 38 5.61 0.72 -27.44
N GLY A 39 6.79 1.24 -27.13
CA GLY A 39 6.95 2.39 -26.24
C GLY A 39 6.59 3.70 -26.93
N THR A 40 6.83 4.82 -26.25
CA THR A 40 6.74 6.16 -26.83
C THR A 40 7.73 6.32 -28.00
N ASN A 41 7.34 7.09 -29.01
CA ASN A 41 8.18 7.36 -30.18
C ASN A 41 9.24 8.42 -29.84
N CYS A 42 10.13 8.12 -28.91
CA CYS A 42 11.19 9.02 -28.43
C CYS A 42 12.58 8.72 -29.04
N GLY A 43 12.63 7.99 -30.16
CA GLY A 43 13.90 7.56 -30.76
C GLY A 43 14.66 6.49 -29.97
N SER A 44 14.05 5.93 -28.91
CA SER A 44 14.66 4.87 -28.13
C SER A 44 14.76 3.57 -28.93
N VAL A 45 15.91 2.91 -28.81
CA VAL A 45 16.15 1.55 -29.30
C VAL A 45 15.48 0.47 -28.43
N HIS A 46 14.91 0.88 -27.29
CA HIS A 46 14.21 0.02 -26.34
C HIS A 46 12.70 0.02 -26.57
N ARG A 47 12.07 -1.10 -26.20
CA ARG A 47 10.63 -1.28 -26.12
C ARG A 47 10.17 -1.20 -24.68
N LEU A 48 8.90 -0.85 -24.50
CA LEU A 48 8.32 -0.72 -23.17
C LEU A 48 7.97 -2.10 -22.61
N VAL A 49 8.55 -2.46 -21.46
CA VAL A 49 8.11 -3.62 -20.69
C VAL A 49 7.05 -3.16 -19.69
N ALA A 50 5.84 -3.71 -19.82
CA ALA A 50 4.71 -3.34 -18.97
C ALA A 50 4.22 -4.56 -18.19
N ALA A 51 4.10 -4.42 -16.87
CA ALA A 51 3.54 -5.43 -15.99
C ALA A 51 2.24 -4.95 -15.34
N LYS A 52 1.27 -5.85 -15.22
CA LYS A 52 0.04 -5.66 -14.45
C LYS A 52 0.20 -6.37 -13.11
N LEU A 53 0.12 -5.61 -12.02
CA LEU A 53 0.28 -6.10 -10.65
C LEU A 53 -1.08 -6.19 -9.95
N VAL A 54 -1.26 -7.22 -9.15
CA VAL A 54 -2.35 -7.34 -8.17
C VAL A 54 -1.76 -7.05 -6.81
N VAL A 55 -2.24 -5.97 -6.20
CA VAL A 55 -1.88 -5.56 -4.85
C VAL A 55 -2.98 -6.06 -3.92
N PRO A 56 -2.67 -6.94 -2.94
CA PRO A 56 -3.64 -7.31 -1.94
C PRO A 56 -3.92 -6.08 -1.06
N TYR A 57 -5.08 -5.46 -1.25
CA TYR A 57 -5.54 -4.36 -0.42
C TYR A 57 -6.05 -4.93 0.90
N GLN A 58 -5.33 -4.70 1.99
CA GLN A 58 -5.85 -4.95 3.33
C GLN A 58 -6.77 -3.79 3.70
N THR A 59 -8.09 -4.01 3.62
CA THR A 59 -9.03 -3.10 4.27
C THR A 59 -8.79 -3.26 5.78
N SER A 60 -8.22 -2.27 6.46
CA SER A 60 -8.37 -2.25 7.91
C SER A 60 -9.85 -2.00 8.17
N ARG A 61 -10.64 -3.05 8.40
CA ARG A 61 -11.90 -2.88 9.08
C ARG A 61 -11.54 -2.36 10.46
N SER A 62 -11.62 -1.04 10.62
CA SER A 62 -11.65 -0.41 11.94
C SER A 62 -12.93 -0.92 12.57
N GLY A 63 -12.85 -2.05 13.27
CA GLY A 63 -13.92 -2.54 14.10
C GLY A 63 -14.10 -1.52 15.22
N THR A 64 -15.16 -0.72 15.11
CA THR A 64 -15.80 -0.09 16.26
C THR A 64 -16.10 -1.21 17.26
N ARG A 65 -15.23 -1.39 18.26
CA ARG A 65 -15.52 -2.19 19.45
C ARG A 65 -15.95 -1.23 20.56
N THR A 66 -17.14 -0.66 20.42
CA THR A 66 -17.99 -0.44 21.58
C THR A 66 -18.49 -1.82 22.00
N ALA A 67 -17.80 -2.45 22.93
CA ALA A 67 -18.33 -3.57 23.68
C ALA A 67 -17.65 -3.59 25.05
N LEU A 68 -18.46 -3.22 26.03
CA LEU A 68 -18.22 -3.37 27.46
C LEU A 68 -17.66 -4.77 27.76
N VAL A 69 -16.61 -4.84 28.57
CA VAL A 69 -16.04 -6.08 29.12
C VAL A 69 -17.04 -6.60 30.17
N PRO A 70 -17.34 -7.91 30.26
CA PRO A 70 -16.49 -8.79 31.09
C PRO A 70 -16.22 -10.20 30.54
N GLU A 71 -14.97 -10.61 30.75
CA GLU A 71 -14.51 -11.95 31.18
C GLU A 71 -14.50 -13.15 30.20
N GLU A 72 -13.34 -13.81 30.24
CA GLU A 72 -13.10 -15.24 30.01
C GLU A 72 -13.52 -15.88 28.68
N GLN A 73 -12.69 -15.70 27.66
CA GLN A 73 -12.21 -16.82 26.83
C GLN A 73 -11.08 -16.31 25.93
N GLY A 74 -9.90 -16.93 26.09
CA GLY A 74 -8.68 -16.58 25.38
C GLY A 74 -8.85 -16.71 23.87
N THR A 75 -9.18 -15.60 23.21
CA THR A 75 -8.98 -15.45 21.78
C THR A 75 -7.61 -14.81 21.61
N SER A 76 -6.63 -15.63 21.22
CA SER A 76 -5.30 -15.18 20.83
C SER A 76 -5.43 -14.23 19.64
N ILE A 77 -5.48 -12.93 19.93
CA ILE A 77 -5.27 -11.89 18.91
C ILE A 77 -3.88 -12.18 18.34
N SER A 78 -3.83 -12.61 17.07
CA SER A 78 -2.57 -12.89 16.38
C SER A 78 -1.66 -11.66 16.49
N GLU A 79 -0.37 -11.87 16.78
CA GLU A 79 0.58 -10.76 16.98
C GLU A 79 0.67 -9.83 15.75
N ASP A 80 0.32 -10.35 14.56
CA ASP A 80 0.22 -9.62 13.30
C ASP A 80 -0.91 -8.55 13.25
N GLU A 81 -1.91 -8.63 14.14
CA GLU A 81 -3.04 -7.70 14.20
C GLU A 81 -2.87 -6.58 15.24
N ARG A 82 -1.84 -6.64 16.08
CA ARG A 82 -1.57 -5.58 17.05
C ARG A 82 -0.92 -4.40 16.34
N LYS A 83 -1.69 -3.35 16.09
CA LYS A 83 -1.15 -2.05 15.66
C LYS A 83 -0.11 -1.60 16.68
N ILE A 84 1.15 -1.58 16.28
CA ILE A 84 2.25 -1.06 17.10
C ILE A 84 2.19 0.46 17.03
N TYR A 85 1.71 1.08 18.10
CA TYR A 85 1.75 2.53 18.24
C TYR A 85 3.10 2.94 18.82
N HIS A 86 3.76 3.92 18.20
CA HIS A 86 5.00 4.51 18.72
C HIS A 86 4.71 5.50 19.85
N LEU A 87 4.22 4.98 20.98
CA LEU A 87 3.82 5.79 22.15
C LEU A 87 4.99 6.57 22.76
N ASN A 88 6.22 6.09 22.60
CA ASN A 88 7.42 6.79 23.02
C ASN A 88 7.58 8.17 22.35
N LEU A 89 7.03 8.36 21.15
CA LEU A 89 7.09 9.66 20.48
C LEU A 89 6.24 10.73 21.20
N LEU A 90 5.23 10.35 21.98
CA LEU A 90 4.43 11.29 22.76
C LEU A 90 5.22 11.96 23.91
N GLN A 91 6.41 11.45 24.23
CA GLN A 91 7.33 12.09 25.16
C GLN A 91 7.96 13.37 24.58
N GLN A 92 7.96 13.52 23.25
CA GLN A 92 8.45 14.74 22.60
C GLN A 92 7.34 15.79 22.52
N GLU A 93 7.61 16.98 23.06
CA GLU A 93 6.61 18.07 23.16
C GLU A 93 6.04 18.47 21.80
N SER A 94 6.88 18.47 20.75
CA SER A 94 6.48 18.78 19.37
C SER A 94 5.49 17.77 18.80
N VAL A 95 5.69 16.48 19.08
CA VAL A 95 4.81 15.40 18.63
C VAL A 95 3.51 15.44 19.41
N LYS A 96 3.57 15.69 20.72
CA LYS A 96 2.40 15.86 21.59
C LYS A 96 1.51 17.01 21.11
N HIS A 97 2.10 18.18 20.84
CA HIS A 97 1.37 19.33 20.30
C HIS A 97 0.73 19.05 18.94
N LEU A 98 1.46 18.40 18.03
CA LEU A 98 0.93 18.02 16.72
C LEU A 98 -0.27 17.06 16.86
N TYR A 99 -0.16 16.09 17.77
CA TYR A 99 -1.20 15.12 18.03
C TYR A 99 -2.44 15.79 18.62
N GLN A 100 -2.26 16.67 19.61
CA GLN A 100 -3.35 17.44 20.23
C GLN A 100 -4.11 18.25 19.18
N ARG A 101 -3.40 19.03 18.34
CA ARG A 101 -4.03 19.83 17.29
C ARG A 101 -4.87 19.00 16.33
N ARG A 102 -4.40 17.80 15.97
CA ARG A 102 -5.13 16.87 15.10
C ARG A 102 -6.37 16.30 15.79
N LEU A 103 -6.27 15.96 17.08
CA LEU A 103 -7.41 15.52 17.88
C LEU A 103 -8.47 16.62 17.95
N ASP A 104 -8.08 17.84 18.27
CA ASP A 104 -9.00 18.98 18.39
C ASP A 104 -9.74 19.23 17.06
N SER A 105 -9.02 19.11 15.93
CA SER A 105 -9.61 19.24 14.59
C SER A 105 -10.62 18.13 14.30
N ALA A 106 -10.28 16.88 14.64
CA ALA A 106 -11.17 15.74 14.45
C ALA A 106 -12.42 15.80 15.33
N LEU A 107 -12.29 16.32 16.56
CA LEU A 107 -13.42 16.53 17.47
C LEU A 107 -14.33 17.66 16.98
N ALA A 108 -13.76 18.72 16.39
CA ALA A 108 -14.55 19.81 15.80
C ALA A 108 -15.33 19.38 14.55
N GLU A 109 -14.81 18.40 13.78
CA GLU A 109 -15.50 17.84 12.61
C GLU A 109 -16.55 16.77 12.96
N ALA A 110 -16.56 16.28 14.20
CA ALA A 110 -17.57 15.32 14.63
C ALA A 110 -18.93 16.03 14.79
N PRO A 111 -20.02 15.50 14.21
CA PRO A 111 -21.35 16.06 14.46
C PRO A 111 -21.69 15.94 15.95
N PRO A 112 -22.43 16.91 16.52
CA PRO A 112 -22.87 16.80 17.90
C PRO A 112 -23.66 15.51 18.07
N SER A 113 -23.23 14.67 19.02
CA SER A 113 -24.08 13.58 19.49
C SER A 113 -25.32 14.23 20.07
N GLU A 114 -26.49 13.89 19.52
CA GLU A 114 -27.75 14.20 20.19
C GLU A 114 -27.72 13.49 21.54
N ASP A 115 -27.55 14.28 22.60
CA ASP A 115 -27.79 13.81 23.96
C ASP A 115 -29.26 13.38 24.00
N ILE A 116 -29.50 12.07 24.02
CA ILE A 116 -30.82 11.52 24.28
C ILE A 116 -31.09 11.80 25.76
N GLU A 117 -31.78 12.91 26.04
CA GLU A 117 -32.33 13.19 27.36
C GLU A 117 -33.34 12.07 27.69
N GLU A 118 -33.11 11.37 28.81
CA GLU A 118 -34.03 10.39 29.41
C GLU A 118 -35.27 11.04 30.04
#